data_AF-A0A356CRY1-F1
#
_entry.id   AF-A0A356CRY1-F1
#
_cell.length_a   1.000
_cell.length_b   1.000
_cell.length_c   1.000
_cell.angle_alpha   90.00
_cell.angle_beta   90.00
_cell.angle_gamma   90.00
#
_symmetry.space_group_name_H-M   'P 1'
#
loop_
_entity.id
_entity.type
_entity.pdbx_description
1 polymer ?
#
loop_
_entity_poly.entity_id
_entity_poly.type
_entity_poly.pdbx_seq_one_letter_code
_entity_poly.pdbx_strand_id
1 'polypeptide(L)'
;VACVTGEASIQMCIQELSTCKQFHLPIKIINLNNRYMGMVRQWQEFFYGNRYAESYMDALPDFVKLAESYGHIGMKIEKPSDVEPALKEAFSNKLKERLVFMDFITDQKENVFPMVPNGKGLSEMITAEDL
;
A
#
# COMPACT_ATOMS: atom_id res chain seq x y z
N VAL A 1 11.42 11.43 -4.91
CA VAL A 1 9.93 11.34 -4.83
C VAL A 1 9.56 10.00 -4.25
N ALA A 2 8.62 9.97 -3.30
CA ALA A 2 8.06 8.75 -2.75
C ALA A 2 6.56 8.68 -3.08
N CYS A 3 6.09 7.54 -3.59
CA CYS A 3 4.69 7.27 -3.86
C CYS A 3 4.22 6.23 -2.85
N VAL A 4 3.36 6.63 -1.91
CA VAL A 4 2.71 5.73 -0.97
C VAL A 4 1.37 5.32 -1.56
N THR A 5 1.14 4.02 -1.69
CA THR A 5 -0.04 3.45 -2.36
C THR A 5 -0.49 2.18 -1.67
N GLY A 6 -1.71 1.73 -1.96
CA GLY A 6 -2.18 0.37 -1.68
C GLY A 6 -2.11 -0.52 -2.92
N GLU A 7 -2.18 -1.83 -2.71
CA GLU A 7 -2.06 -2.84 -3.76
C GLU A 7 -3.21 -2.81 -4.76
N ALA A 8 -4.43 -2.51 -4.30
CA ALA A 8 -5.58 -2.34 -5.18
C ALA A 8 -5.45 -1.08 -6.05
N SER A 9 -4.90 0.00 -5.49
CA SER A 9 -4.71 1.27 -6.22
C SER A 9 -3.60 1.17 -7.26
N ILE A 10 -2.45 0.61 -6.90
CA ILE A 10 -1.31 0.56 -7.83
C ILE A 10 -1.57 -0.34 -9.03
N GLN A 11 -2.37 -1.40 -8.86
CA GLN A 11 -2.78 -2.27 -9.97
C GLN A 11 -3.54 -1.51 -11.08
N MET A 12 -4.27 -0.45 -10.75
CA MET A 12 -5.04 0.30 -11.75
C MET A 12 -4.19 0.95 -12.83
N CYS A 13 -2.94 1.32 -12.49
CA CYS A 13 -2.01 2.01 -13.39
C CYS A 13 -0.62 1.36 -13.39
N ILE A 14 -0.53 0.05 -13.16
CA ILE A 14 0.74 -0.65 -13.01
C ILE A 14 1.62 -0.59 -14.27
N GLN A 15 1.00 -0.40 -15.44
CA GLN A 15 1.69 -0.21 -16.71
C GLN A 15 2.61 1.02 -16.75
N GLU A 16 2.38 2.02 -15.87
CA GLU A 16 3.22 3.22 -15.79
C GLU A 16 4.63 2.93 -15.25
N LEU A 17 4.89 1.72 -14.75
CA LEU A 17 6.25 1.25 -14.53
C LEU A 17 7.06 1.26 -15.84
N SER A 18 6.44 1.01 -16.99
CA SER A 18 7.09 1.15 -18.30
C SER A 18 7.48 2.60 -18.59
N THR A 19 6.58 3.55 -18.34
CA THR A 19 6.84 4.99 -18.47
C THR A 19 8.01 5.41 -17.58
N CYS A 20 8.02 4.97 -16.31
CA CYS A 20 9.12 5.25 -15.39
C CYS A 20 10.45 4.71 -15.90
N LYS A 21 10.45 3.54 -16.56
CA LYS A 21 11.65 2.97 -17.17
C LYS A 21 12.14 3.82 -18.35
N GLN A 22 11.23 4.19 -19.26
CA GLN A 22 11.53 4.98 -20.45
C GLN A 22 12.17 6.35 -20.10
N PHE A 23 11.65 6.99 -19.05
CA PHE A 23 12.10 8.32 -18.63
C PHE A 23 13.10 8.30 -17.47
N HIS A 24 13.60 7.13 -17.09
CA HIS A 24 14.60 6.96 -16.02
C HIS A 24 14.18 7.62 -14.70
N LEU A 25 12.90 7.50 -14.32
CA LEU A 25 12.35 8.17 -13.15
C LEU A 25 12.68 7.37 -11.88
N PRO A 26 13.44 7.93 -10.92
CA PRO A 26 13.87 7.20 -9.72
C PRO A 26 12.84 7.25 -8.59
N ILE A 27 11.61 6.84 -8.87
CA ILE A 27 10.51 6.87 -7.90
C ILE A 27 10.69 5.77 -6.85
N LYS A 28 10.39 6.06 -5.59
CA LYS A 28 10.33 5.05 -4.52
C LYS A 28 8.87 4.73 -4.26
N ILE A 29 8.42 3.56 -4.71
CA ILE A 29 7.04 3.11 -4.52
C ILE A 29 6.99 2.32 -3.22
N ILE A 30 6.16 2.80 -2.29
CA ILE A 30 5.89 2.21 -0.98
C ILE A 30 4.47 1.66 -1.08
N ASN A 31 4.35 0.38 -1.44
CA ASN A 31 3.07 -0.30 -1.56
C ASN A 31 2.73 -0.94 -0.21
N LEU A 32 1.66 -0.47 0.41
CA LEU A 32 1.11 -1.04 1.64
C LEU A 32 0.08 -2.10 1.26
N ASN A 33 0.51 -3.36 1.27
CA ASN A 33 -0.24 -4.50 0.77
C ASN A 33 -0.95 -5.21 1.90
N ASN A 34 -2.24 -4.88 2.08
CA ASN A 34 -3.10 -5.55 3.06
C ASN A 34 -4.05 -6.58 2.40
N ARG A 35 -3.99 -6.74 1.07
CA ARG A 35 -4.83 -7.63 0.25
C ARG A 35 -6.32 -7.33 0.26
N TYR A 36 -6.68 -6.08 0.57
CA TYR A 36 -8.05 -5.58 0.58
C TYR A 36 -8.13 -4.19 -0.04
N MET A 37 -9.31 -3.83 -0.55
CA MET A 37 -9.71 -2.43 -0.65
C MET A 37 -9.97 -1.89 0.77
N GLY A 38 -8.88 -1.63 1.52
CA GLY A 38 -8.91 -1.42 2.98
C GLY A 38 -9.94 -0.39 3.45
N MET A 39 -10.11 0.71 2.72
CA MET A 39 -11.15 1.68 3.08
C MET A 39 -12.56 1.13 2.90
N VAL A 40 -12.84 0.44 1.79
CA VAL A 40 -14.17 -0.17 1.57
C VAL A 40 -14.44 -1.24 2.64
N ARG A 41 -13.43 -2.05 2.97
CA ARG A 41 -13.49 -3.04 4.06
C ARG A 41 -13.84 -2.39 5.41
N GLN A 42 -13.16 -1.32 5.81
CA GLN A 42 -13.45 -0.62 7.06
C GLN A 42 -14.91 -0.13 7.14
N TRP A 43 -15.45 0.40 6.05
CA TRP A 43 -16.86 0.81 5.99
C TRP A 43 -17.82 -0.39 6.08
N GLN A 44 -17.47 -1.52 5.44
CA GLN A 44 -18.24 -2.76 5.53
C GLN A 44 -18.30 -3.32 6.96
N GLU A 45 -17.20 -3.19 7.71
CA GLU A 45 -17.13 -3.59 9.12
C GLU A 45 -18.05 -2.71 9.99
N PHE A 46 -17.91 -1.38 9.88
CA PHE A 46 -18.63 -0.45 10.76
C PHE A 46 -20.14 -0.36 10.49
N PHE A 47 -20.56 -0.45 9.23
CA PHE A 47 -21.94 -0.11 8.85
C PHE A 47 -22.73 -1.27 8.23
N TYR A 48 -22.07 -2.39 7.89
CA TYR A 48 -22.70 -3.49 7.16
C TYR A 48 -22.50 -4.85 7.83
N GLY A 49 -22.20 -4.86 9.13
CA GLY A 49 -22.14 -6.08 9.95
C GLY A 49 -21.06 -7.06 9.50
N ASN A 50 -19.88 -6.55 9.14
CA ASN A 50 -18.74 -7.34 8.66
C ASN A 50 -19.03 -8.17 7.40
N ARG A 51 -19.97 -7.71 6.55
CA ARG A 51 -20.24 -8.33 5.25
C ARG A 51 -19.27 -7.81 4.20
N TYR A 52 -18.18 -8.54 4.00
CA TYR A 52 -17.19 -8.23 2.97
C TYR A 52 -17.74 -8.55 1.57
N ALA A 53 -18.09 -7.51 0.80
CA ALA A 53 -18.62 -7.63 -0.55
C ALA A 53 -17.55 -7.19 -1.56
N GLU A 54 -16.89 -8.15 -2.21
CA GLU A 54 -15.88 -7.95 -3.27
C GLU A 54 -14.78 -6.93 -2.93
N SER A 55 -14.44 -6.83 -1.64
CA SER A 55 -13.40 -5.93 -1.13
C SER A 55 -12.08 -6.63 -0.84
N TYR A 56 -12.02 -7.96 -0.99
CA TYR A 56 -10.82 -8.77 -0.84
C TYR A 56 -10.12 -8.96 -2.19
N MET A 57 -8.80 -9.16 -2.18
CA MET A 57 -7.99 -9.31 -3.40
C MET A 57 -7.16 -10.60 -3.33
N ASP A 58 -7.75 -11.70 -3.78
CA ASP A 58 -7.05 -13.00 -3.85
C ASP A 58 -6.14 -13.15 -5.07
N ALA A 59 -6.45 -12.45 -6.16
CA ALA A 59 -5.75 -12.54 -7.43
C ALA A 59 -4.63 -11.50 -7.60
N LEU A 60 -3.94 -11.12 -6.52
CA LEU A 60 -2.82 -10.18 -6.61
C LEU A 60 -1.62 -10.82 -7.31
N PRO A 61 -0.90 -10.06 -8.17
CA PRO A 61 0.35 -10.52 -8.74
C PRO A 61 1.47 -10.52 -7.69
N ASP A 62 2.56 -11.21 -7.99
CA ASP A 62 3.83 -11.02 -7.31
C ASP A 62 4.43 -9.67 -7.75
N PHE A 63 4.26 -8.62 -6.93
CA PHE A 63 4.68 -7.27 -7.27
C PHE A 63 6.20 -7.13 -7.44
N VAL A 64 6.99 -7.94 -6.73
CA VAL A 64 8.45 -7.95 -6.90
C VAL A 64 8.79 -8.42 -8.30
N LYS A 65 8.29 -9.59 -8.71
CA LYS A 65 8.53 -10.11 -10.07
C LYS A 65 7.97 -9.19 -11.14
N LEU A 66 6.82 -8.56 -10.89
CA LEU A 66 6.22 -7.61 -11.83
C LEU A 66 7.11 -6.38 -12.01
N ALA A 67 7.61 -5.77 -10.92
CA ALA A 67 8.52 -4.64 -10.99
C ALA A 67 9.83 -5.01 -11.70
N GLU A 68 10.37 -6.19 -11.41
CA GLU A 68 11.56 -6.73 -12.09
C GLU A 68 11.34 -6.96 -13.58
N SER A 69 10.14 -7.38 -14.00
CA SER A 69 9.79 -7.56 -15.41
C SER A 69 9.82 -6.26 -16.22
N TYR A 70 9.54 -5.12 -15.58
CA TYR A 70 9.73 -3.77 -16.15
C TYR A 70 11.18 -3.26 -16.05
N GLY A 71 12.10 -4.04 -15.45
CA GLY A 71 13.51 -3.69 -15.28
C GLY A 71 13.79 -2.77 -14.09
N HIS A 72 12.92 -2.77 -13.09
CA HIS A 72 13.08 -2.04 -11.81
C HIS A 72 13.54 -2.97 -10.69
N ILE A 73 13.77 -2.42 -9.50
CA ILE A 73 14.14 -3.19 -8.32
C ILE A 73 12.86 -3.47 -7.52
N GLY A 74 12.59 -4.73 -7.21
CA GLY A 74 11.52 -5.14 -6.30
C GLY A 74 12.08 -5.53 -4.93
N MET A 75 11.39 -5.18 -3.86
CA MET A 75 11.67 -5.58 -2.48
C MET A 75 10.37 -6.05 -1.85
N LYS A 76 10.37 -7.22 -1.20
CA LYS A 76 9.25 -7.69 -0.37
C LYS A 76 9.62 -7.54 1.10
N ILE A 77 8.77 -6.87 1.87
CA ILE A 77 9.00 -6.61 3.30
C ILE A 77 7.86 -7.25 4.07
N GLU A 78 8.18 -8.29 4.85
CA GLU A 78 7.18 -9.11 5.55
C GLU A 78 7.23 -8.96 7.08
N LYS A 79 8.31 -8.37 7.62
CA LYS A 79 8.50 -8.22 9.07
C LYS A 79 8.72 -6.76 9.45
N PRO A 80 8.21 -6.31 10.61
CA PRO A 80 8.47 -4.97 11.12
C PRO A 80 9.96 -4.63 11.24
N SER A 81 10.81 -5.61 11.60
CA SER A 81 12.26 -5.45 11.72
C SER A 81 12.95 -5.06 10.40
N ASP A 82 12.32 -5.38 9.26
CA ASP A 82 12.92 -5.24 7.95
C ASP A 82 12.54 -3.90 7.30
N VAL A 83 11.61 -3.15 7.90
CA VAL A 83 11.10 -1.87 7.39
C VAL A 83 12.19 -0.81 7.32
N GLU A 84 12.86 -0.53 8.44
CA GLU A 84 13.90 0.50 8.48
C GLU A 84 15.10 0.15 7.57
N PRO A 85 15.64 -1.09 7.58
CA PRO A 85 16.67 -1.50 6.64
C PRO A 85 16.27 -1.34 5.16
N ALA A 86 15.06 -1.78 4.78
CA ALA A 86 14.59 -1.69 3.39
C ALA A 86 14.47 -0.24 2.92
N LEU A 87 13.92 0.65 3.76
CA LEU A 87 13.85 2.08 3.45
C LEU A 87 15.25 2.70 3.32
N LYS A 88 16.18 2.39 4.24
CA LYS A 88 17.57 2.88 4.13
C LYS A 88 18.23 2.43 2.84
N GLU A 89 18.01 1.18 2.43
CA GLU A 89 18.55 0.66 1.18
C GLU A 89 17.94 1.36 -0.05
N ALA A 90 16.60 1.45 -0.13
CA ALA A 90 15.87 2.03 -1.26
C ALA A 90 16.22 3.51 -1.52
N PHE A 91 16.53 4.26 -0.45
CA PHE A 91 16.93 5.66 -0.49
C PHE A 91 18.45 5.89 -0.44
N SER A 92 19.26 4.82 -0.41
CA SER A 92 20.72 4.92 -0.40
C SER A 92 21.28 5.55 -1.68
N ASN A 93 22.51 6.07 -1.61
CA ASN A 93 23.23 6.58 -2.78
C ASN A 93 23.37 5.53 -3.90
N LYS A 94 23.44 4.24 -3.56
CA LYS A 94 23.54 3.13 -4.53
C LYS A 94 22.28 3.02 -5.40
N LEU A 95 21.10 3.28 -4.83
CA LEU A 95 19.81 3.13 -5.50
C LEU A 95 19.17 4.48 -5.86
N LYS A 96 19.87 5.59 -5.64
CA LYS A 96 19.33 6.94 -5.82
C LYS A 96 18.68 7.16 -7.20
N GLU A 97 19.31 6.68 -8.26
CA GLU A 97 18.86 6.82 -9.66
C GLU A 97 18.00 5.64 -10.15
N ARG A 98 17.54 4.76 -9.25
CA ARG A 98 16.72 3.59 -9.58
C ARG A 98 15.31 3.73 -9.04
N LEU A 99 14.32 3.32 -9.83
CA LEU A 99 13.00 3.02 -9.27
C LEU A 99 13.11 1.78 -8.38
N VAL A 100 12.53 1.88 -7.18
CA VAL A 100 12.45 0.77 -6.24
C VAL A 100 10.98 0.60 -5.85
N PHE A 101 10.45 -0.59 -6.10
CA PHE A 101 9.12 -1.01 -5.67
C PHE A 101 9.27 -1.81 -4.38
N MET A 102 8.77 -1.27 -3.27
CA MET A 102 8.77 -1.92 -1.96
C MET A 102 7.35 -2.36 -1.65
N ASP A 103 7.13 -3.68 -1.59
CA ASP A 103 5.87 -4.32 -1.25
C ASP A 103 5.88 -4.69 0.24
N PHE A 104 5.23 -3.88 1.05
CA PHE A 104 5.11 -4.07 2.50
C PHE A 104 3.85 -4.86 2.80
N ILE A 105 4.01 -6.07 3.33
CA ILE A 105 2.88 -6.85 3.82
C ILE A 105 2.42 -6.24 5.15
N THR A 106 1.18 -5.78 5.20
CA THR A 106 0.58 -5.15 6.39
C THR A 106 -0.59 -5.98 6.91
N ASP A 107 -1.00 -5.71 8.15
CA ASP A 107 -2.15 -6.39 8.74
C ASP A 107 -3.44 -6.00 8.01
N GLN A 108 -4.20 -7.02 7.62
CA GLN A 108 -5.45 -6.90 6.87
C GLN A 108 -6.56 -6.27 7.70
N LYS A 109 -6.45 -6.30 9.03
CA LYS A 109 -7.50 -5.88 9.97
C LYS A 109 -7.42 -4.40 10.34
N GLU A 110 -6.30 -3.74 10.07
CA GLU A 110 -6.03 -2.37 10.52
C GLU A 110 -7.01 -1.35 9.95
N ASN A 111 -7.63 -0.59 10.84
CA ASN A 111 -8.61 0.45 10.52
C ASN A 111 -8.02 1.84 10.77
N VAL A 112 -8.46 2.83 10.01
CA VAL A 112 -7.97 4.21 10.13
C VAL A 112 -8.75 4.95 11.21
N PHE A 113 -8.03 5.45 12.21
CA PHE A 113 -8.54 6.30 13.29
C PHE A 113 -7.69 7.57 13.44
N PRO A 114 -8.25 8.64 14.00
CA PRO A 114 -9.66 8.78 14.38
C PRO A 114 -10.59 8.91 13.16
N MET A 115 -11.88 8.59 13.34
CA MET A 115 -12.89 8.69 12.29
C MET A 115 -14.10 9.50 12.75
N VAL A 116 -14.51 10.50 11.98
CA VAL A 116 -15.81 11.17 12.14
C VAL A 116 -16.78 10.53 11.14
N PRO A 117 -17.82 9.80 11.58
CA PRO A 117 -18.76 9.17 10.68
C PRO A 117 -19.53 10.18 9.82
N ASN A 118 -20.08 9.73 8.68
CA ASN A 118 -20.85 10.61 7.82
C ASN A 118 -22.07 11.19 8.57
N GLY A 119 -22.26 12.50 8.47
CA GLY A 119 -23.33 13.23 9.15
C GLY A 119 -23.08 13.53 10.63
N LYS A 120 -21.87 13.30 11.15
CA LYS A 120 -21.49 13.55 12.55
C LYS A 120 -20.65 14.81 12.72
N GLY A 121 -20.71 15.42 13.91
CA GLY A 121 -19.87 16.55 14.28
C GLY A 121 -18.44 16.14 14.63
N LEU A 122 -17.49 17.09 14.59
CA LEU A 122 -16.10 16.84 14.99
C LEU A 122 -15.96 16.35 16.44
N SER A 123 -16.93 16.65 17.31
CA SER A 123 -16.99 16.19 18.70
C SER A 123 -17.48 14.74 18.86
N GLU A 124 -17.98 14.11 17.79
CA GLU A 124 -18.52 12.74 17.78
C GLU A 124 -17.55 11.78 17.06
N MET A 125 -16.26 12.00 17.30
CA MET A 125 -15.16 11.24 16.70
C MET A 125 -15.00 9.88 17.39
N ILE A 126 -14.76 8.83 16.61
CA ILE A 126 -14.45 7.48 17.09
C ILE A 126 -12.93 7.34 17.17
N THR A 127 -12.40 6.95 18.33
CA THR A 127 -10.97 6.62 18.53
C THR A 127 -10.77 5.11 18.50
N ALA A 128 -9.50 4.68 18.43
CA ALA A 128 -9.16 3.26 18.50
C ALA A 128 -9.48 2.62 19.86
N GLU A 129 -9.68 3.42 20.91
CA GLU A 129 -9.99 2.95 22.26
C GLU A 129 -11.49 2.65 22.46
N ASP A 130 -12.34 3.12 21.54
CA ASP A 130 -13.79 2.93 21.59
C ASP A 130 -14.26 1.57 21.05
N LEU A 131 -13.33 0.71 20.58
CA LEU A 131 -13.56 -0.61 19.98
C LEU A 131 -12.88 -1.73 20.78
#